data_AF-A0A419G184-F1
#
_entry.id   AF-A0A419G184-F1
#
_cell.length_a   1.000
_cell.length_b   1.000
_cell.length_c   1.000
_cell.angle_alpha   90.00
_cell.angle_beta   90.00
_cell.angle_gamma   90.00
#
_symmetry.space_group_name_H-M   'P 1'
#
loop_
_entity.id
_entity.type
_entity.pdbx_description
1 polymer ?
#
loop_
_entity_poly.entity_id
_entity_poly.type
_entity_poly.pdbx_seq_one_letter_code
_entity_poly.pdbx_strand_id
1 'polypeptide(L)'
;MNTNRIVTLLSWLAAVLVLLLAIGGFILSYTALREVAAQNRIPEELSYIWPLLIDAAIAIFSVAVVRAALLREQQLKVWLMVAGFTLATIAFNIIHAGENIDSLVVFGHSVKMVYLVGVVPPLAFVLAFETFMGMLRSGVNRQAVIESMADLLAKVDNLQQTLANEQANFEQELANLKVNFRQEQDNLTGQKGQLEGQLNDLKGKIEGSKETLRGVNEELKQANQKVNEGAIKVYLPANLPPEYRQQVVNQMVNDELTNQQMADLLRVSVGTIKLDKRVISDS
;
A
#
# COMPACT_ATOMS: atom_id res chain seq x y z
N MET A 1 -3.91 45.28 16.22
CA MET A 1 -4.65 44.40 17.15
C MET A 1 -5.13 43.18 16.35
N ASN A 2 -4.82 41.97 16.79
CA ASN A 2 -5.03 40.75 15.99
C ASN A 2 -6.53 40.46 15.83
N THR A 3 -7.05 40.35 14.60
CA THR A 3 -8.50 40.27 14.30
C THR A 3 -9.21 39.17 15.10
N ASN A 4 -8.54 38.03 15.30
CA ASN A 4 -9.06 36.92 16.11
C ASN A 4 -9.30 37.31 17.57
N ARG A 5 -8.41 38.13 18.17
CA ARG A 5 -8.59 38.63 19.54
C ARG A 5 -9.79 39.56 19.65
N ILE A 6 -10.01 40.40 18.64
CA ILE A 6 -11.17 41.32 18.60
C ILE A 6 -12.47 40.54 18.55
N VAL A 7 -12.56 39.54 17.67
CA VAL A 7 -13.75 38.68 17.53
C VAL A 7 -14.01 37.92 18.83
N THR A 8 -12.99 37.33 19.45
CA THR A 8 -13.14 36.64 20.74
C THR A 8 -13.60 37.58 21.84
N LEU A 9 -13.02 38.78 21.95
CA LEU A 9 -13.45 39.80 22.93
C LEU A 9 -14.91 40.22 22.70
N LEU A 10 -15.30 40.42 21.44
CA LEU A 10 -16.68 40.76 21.08
C LEU A 10 -17.65 39.63 21.43
N SER A 11 -17.29 38.37 21.16
CA SER A 11 -18.08 37.19 21.56
C SER A 11 -18.24 37.09 23.07
N TRP A 12 -17.17 37.29 23.85
CA TRP A 12 -17.24 37.27 25.31
C TRP A 12 -18.10 38.41 25.85
N LEU A 13 -17.91 39.63 25.33
CA LEU A 13 -18.72 40.77 25.70
C LEU A 13 -20.20 40.52 25.42
N ALA A 14 -20.54 40.02 24.23
CA ALA A 14 -21.91 39.67 23.88
C ALA A 14 -22.48 38.60 24.81
N ALA A 15 -21.73 37.53 25.11
CA ALA A 15 -22.16 36.48 26.02
C ALA A 15 -22.44 37.01 27.43
N VAL A 16 -21.58 37.89 27.95
CA VAL A 16 -21.76 38.53 29.27
C VAL A 16 -22.99 39.43 29.26
N LEU A 17 -23.19 40.26 28.25
CA LEU A 17 -24.36 41.16 28.15
C LEU A 17 -25.67 40.37 28.06
N VAL A 18 -25.69 39.31 27.26
CA VAL A 18 -26.84 38.41 27.15
C VAL A 18 -27.10 37.72 28.49
N LEU A 19 -26.07 37.25 29.19
CA LEU A 19 -26.23 36.63 30.51
C LEU A 19 -26.78 37.62 31.55
N LEU A 20 -26.29 38.86 31.56
CA LEU A 20 -26.81 39.91 32.44
C LEU A 20 -28.29 40.21 32.16
N LEU A 21 -28.67 40.27 30.88
CA LEU A 21 -30.07 40.45 30.48
C LEU A 21 -30.93 39.27 30.93
N ALA A 22 -30.44 38.03 30.76
CA ALA A 22 -31.12 36.82 31.21
C ALA A 22 -31.32 36.84 32.74
N ILE A 23 -30.28 37.17 33.50
CA ILE A 23 -30.33 37.26 34.98
C ILE A 23 -31.35 38.34 35.41
N GLY A 24 -31.33 39.51 34.78
CA GLY A 24 -32.27 40.58 35.10
C GLY A 24 -33.73 40.20 34.84
N GLY A 25 -34.02 39.64 33.66
CA GLY A 25 -35.36 39.15 33.32
C GLY A 25 -35.82 37.99 34.22
N PHE A 26 -34.89 37.08 34.54
CA PHE A 26 -35.13 35.97 35.46
C PHE A 26 -35.52 36.46 36.85
N ILE A 27 -34.73 37.35 37.46
CA ILE A 27 -35.01 37.84 38.82
C ILE A 27 -36.39 38.47 38.89
N LEU A 28 -36.73 39.34 37.94
CA LEU A 28 -38.02 40.04 37.89
C LEU A 28 -39.20 39.09 37.67
N SER A 29 -39.05 38.09 36.79
CA SER A 29 -40.07 37.07 36.56
C SER A 29 -40.21 36.12 37.75
N TYR A 30 -39.09 35.75 38.37
CA TYR A 30 -39.03 34.86 39.53
C TYR A 30 -39.78 35.46 40.73
N THR A 31 -39.58 36.75 41.00
CA THR A 31 -40.29 37.44 42.08
C THR A 31 -41.79 37.48 41.82
N ALA A 32 -42.22 37.77 40.59
CA ALA A 32 -43.64 37.78 40.21
C ALA A 32 -44.30 36.41 40.41
N LEU A 33 -43.66 35.34 39.95
CA LEU A 33 -44.17 33.97 40.10
C LEU A 33 -44.19 33.51 41.56
N ARG A 34 -43.18 33.89 42.36
CA ARG A 34 -43.14 33.59 43.80
C ARG A 34 -44.31 34.26 44.53
N GLU A 35 -44.59 35.52 44.22
CA GLU A 35 -45.68 36.27 44.85
C GLU A 35 -47.04 35.70 44.45
N VAL A 36 -47.24 35.37 43.17
CA VAL A 36 -48.45 34.66 42.72
C VAL A 36 -48.62 33.33 43.46
N ALA A 37 -47.55 32.56 43.65
CA ALA A 37 -47.60 31.31 44.42
C ALA A 37 -48.04 31.54 45.87
N ALA A 38 -47.44 32.53 46.55
CA ALA A 38 -47.78 32.88 47.93
C ALA A 38 -49.25 33.33 48.07
N GLN A 39 -49.75 34.11 47.12
CA GLN A 39 -51.15 34.55 47.10
C GLN A 39 -52.13 33.39 46.86
N ASN A 40 -51.70 32.33 46.17
CA ASN A 40 -52.51 31.16 45.86
C ASN A 40 -52.38 30.02 46.90
N ARG A 41 -52.15 30.37 48.18
CA ARG A 41 -52.11 29.46 49.34
C ARG A 41 -50.95 28.46 49.37
N ILE A 42 -49.90 28.67 48.57
CA ILE A 42 -48.64 27.96 48.80
C ILE A 42 -47.98 28.62 50.02
N PRO A 43 -47.54 27.84 51.05
CA PRO A 43 -46.87 28.41 52.21
C PRO A 43 -45.72 29.32 51.79
N GLU A 44 -45.55 30.46 52.45
CA GLU A 44 -44.54 31.46 52.07
C GLU A 44 -43.12 30.85 52.03
N GLU A 45 -42.84 29.95 52.95
CA GLU A 45 -41.60 29.17 53.02
C GLU A 45 -41.36 28.28 51.79
N LEU A 46 -42.40 27.84 51.07
CA LEU A 46 -42.30 26.98 49.88
C LEU A 46 -42.59 27.73 48.57
N SER A 47 -43.06 28.98 48.64
CA SER A 47 -43.43 29.80 47.47
C SER A 47 -42.31 29.93 46.44
N TYR A 48 -41.05 29.87 46.88
CA TYR A 48 -39.85 29.98 46.03
C TYR A 48 -39.64 28.75 45.12
N ILE A 49 -40.22 27.60 45.47
CA ILE A 49 -40.09 26.36 44.70
C ILE A 49 -40.90 26.44 43.40
N TRP A 50 -42.02 27.16 43.44
CA TRP A 50 -42.92 27.30 42.29
C TRP A 50 -42.24 27.89 41.04
N PRO A 51 -41.64 29.10 41.08
CA PRO A 51 -40.89 29.63 39.95
C PRO A 51 -39.72 28.71 39.56
N LEU A 52 -39.03 28.13 40.55
CA LEU A 52 -37.90 27.24 40.29
C LEU A 52 -38.29 26.02 39.43
N LEU A 53 -39.48 25.45 39.63
CA LEU A 53 -39.97 24.32 38.81
C LEU A 53 -40.23 24.73 37.36
N ILE A 54 -40.85 25.90 37.16
CA ILE A 54 -41.14 26.44 35.82
C ILE A 54 -39.82 26.75 35.09
N ASP A 55 -38.89 27.44 35.76
CA ASP A 55 -37.61 27.82 35.17
C ASP A 55 -36.71 26.60 34.92
N ALA A 56 -36.69 25.62 35.83
CA ALA A 56 -35.97 24.36 35.61
C ALA A 56 -36.52 23.60 34.41
N ALA A 57 -37.84 23.58 34.21
CA ALA A 57 -38.44 22.97 33.02
C ALA A 57 -37.98 23.66 31.73
N ILE A 58 -38.02 25.00 31.68
CA ILE A 58 -37.50 25.78 30.55
C ILE A 58 -36.03 25.44 30.29
N ALA A 59 -35.19 25.48 31.32
CA ALA A 59 -33.77 25.20 31.20
C ALA A 59 -33.49 23.78 30.69
N ILE A 60 -34.16 22.76 31.25
CA ILE A 60 -34.03 21.36 30.83
C ILE A 60 -34.44 21.19 29.37
N PHE A 61 -35.56 21.79 28.95
CA PHE A 61 -36.03 21.69 27.58
C PHE A 61 -35.14 22.45 26.60
N SER A 62 -34.64 23.63 26.93
CA SER A 62 -33.67 24.35 26.08
C SER A 62 -32.36 23.56 25.93
N VAL A 63 -31.85 22.95 27.00
CA VAL A 63 -30.68 22.04 26.91
C VAL A 63 -31.00 20.83 26.01
N ALA A 64 -32.21 20.26 26.12
CA ALA A 64 -32.64 19.17 25.25
C ALA A 64 -32.77 19.62 23.78
N VAL A 65 -33.19 20.86 23.51
CA VAL A 65 -33.15 21.46 22.16
C VAL A 65 -31.71 21.52 21.66
N VAL A 66 -30.78 22.04 22.46
CA VAL A 66 -29.35 22.10 22.08
C VAL A 66 -28.81 20.70 21.78
N ARG A 67 -29.09 19.72 22.65
CA ARG A 67 -28.69 18.32 22.44
C ARG A 67 -29.26 17.76 21.14
N ALA A 68 -30.57 17.85 20.94
CA ALA A 68 -31.22 17.36 19.72
C ALA A 68 -30.62 18.02 18.47
N ALA A 69 -30.29 19.31 18.57
CA ALA A 69 -29.70 20.06 17.48
C ALA A 69 -28.22 19.73 17.21
N LEU A 70 -27.47 19.27 18.22
CA LEU A 70 -26.12 18.71 18.07
C LEU A 70 -26.16 17.31 17.44
N LEU A 71 -27.16 16.49 17.81
CA LEU A 71 -27.36 15.13 17.29
C LEU A 71 -28.12 15.06 15.96
N ARG A 72 -28.51 16.22 15.39
CA ARG A 72 -29.33 16.33 14.16
C ARG A 72 -30.69 15.62 14.26
N GLU A 73 -31.26 15.58 15.46
CA GLU A 73 -32.59 15.02 15.75
C GLU A 73 -33.70 16.06 15.51
N GLN A 74 -34.96 15.59 15.44
CA GLN A 74 -36.13 16.45 15.29
C GLN A 74 -36.38 17.26 16.58
N GLN A 75 -36.32 18.58 16.49
CA GLN A 75 -36.39 19.48 17.67
C GLN A 75 -37.82 19.96 18.01
N LEU A 76 -38.79 19.75 17.12
CA LEU A 76 -40.12 20.37 17.22
C LEU A 76 -40.83 20.06 18.55
N LYS A 77 -40.82 18.79 18.98
CA LYS A 77 -41.49 18.37 20.22
C LYS A 77 -40.93 19.07 21.45
N VAL A 78 -39.62 19.24 21.52
CA VAL A 78 -38.96 19.89 22.66
C VAL A 78 -39.17 21.41 22.62
N TRP A 79 -39.13 22.01 21.44
CA TRP A 79 -39.50 23.43 21.25
C TRP A 79 -40.93 23.74 21.69
N LEU A 80 -41.88 22.83 21.43
CA LEU A 80 -43.25 23.00 21.93
C LEU A 80 -43.32 23.02 23.45
N MET A 81 -42.47 22.25 24.14
CA MET A 81 -42.39 22.29 25.61
C MET A 81 -41.81 23.62 26.10
N VAL A 82 -40.71 24.10 25.51
CA VAL A 82 -40.15 25.44 25.83
C VAL A 82 -41.20 26.53 25.62
N ALA A 83 -41.89 26.51 24.48
CA ALA A 83 -42.94 27.47 24.17
C ALA A 83 -44.10 27.40 25.17
N GLY A 84 -44.53 26.19 25.54
CA GLY A 84 -45.60 25.98 26.54
C GLY A 84 -45.27 26.59 27.90
N PHE A 85 -44.09 26.30 28.45
CA PHE A 85 -43.65 26.87 29.73
C PHE A 85 -43.37 28.37 29.64
N THR A 86 -42.86 28.86 28.51
CA THR A 86 -42.68 30.31 28.28
C THR A 86 -44.02 31.04 28.29
N LEU A 87 -45.02 30.52 27.58
CA LEU A 87 -46.37 31.10 27.57
C LEU A 87 -47.02 31.08 28.95
N ALA A 88 -46.84 29.99 29.71
CA ALA A 88 -47.29 29.92 31.10
C ALA A 88 -46.62 31.00 31.97
N THR A 89 -45.31 31.18 31.83
CA THR A 89 -44.55 32.21 32.57
C THR A 89 -45.03 33.62 32.24
N ILE A 90 -45.28 33.92 30.96
CA ILE A 90 -45.86 35.19 30.52
C ILE A 90 -47.24 35.40 31.14
N ALA A 91 -48.10 34.38 31.12
CA ALA A 91 -49.44 34.47 31.70
C ALA A 91 -49.41 34.77 33.20
N PHE A 92 -48.54 34.09 33.96
CA PHE A 92 -48.42 34.35 35.41
C PHE A 92 -47.87 35.74 35.72
N ASN A 93 -46.90 36.25 34.93
CA ASN A 93 -46.42 37.62 35.12
C ASN A 93 -47.49 38.67 34.76
N ILE A 94 -48.34 38.41 33.76
CA ILE A 94 -49.49 39.27 33.43
C ILE A 94 -50.48 39.30 34.59
N ILE A 95 -50.78 38.13 35.19
CA ILE A 95 -51.67 38.02 36.35
C ILE A 95 -51.10 38.83 37.52
N HIS A 96 -49.83 38.63 37.85
CA HIS A 96 -49.12 39.37 38.90
C HIS A 96 -49.16 40.90 38.68
N ALA A 97 -48.92 41.35 37.45
CA ALA A 97 -49.01 42.76 37.11
C ALA A 97 -50.45 43.29 37.28
N GLY A 98 -51.44 42.45 36.95
CA GLY A 98 -52.86 42.71 37.09
C GLY A 98 -53.31 42.98 38.53
N GLU A 99 -52.79 42.20 39.49
CA GLU A 99 -53.10 42.33 40.92
C GLU A 99 -52.71 43.70 41.50
N ASN A 100 -51.75 44.38 40.89
CA ASN A 100 -51.27 45.69 41.32
C ASN A 100 -51.92 46.88 40.58
N ILE A 101 -52.85 46.62 39.65
CA ILE A 101 -53.44 47.66 38.78
C ILE A 101 -54.13 48.77 39.57
N ASP A 102 -54.93 48.42 40.58
CA ASP A 102 -55.72 49.42 41.32
C ASP A 102 -54.83 50.47 41.99
N SER A 103 -53.70 50.02 42.55
CA SER A 103 -52.70 50.92 43.13
C SER A 103 -51.99 51.77 42.07
N LEU A 104 -51.59 51.19 40.94
CA LEU A 104 -50.80 51.85 39.90
C LEU A 104 -51.61 52.84 39.05
N VAL A 105 -52.89 52.55 38.81
CA VAL A 105 -53.80 53.44 38.08
C VAL A 105 -54.10 54.70 38.90
N VAL A 106 -54.18 54.59 40.23
CA VAL A 106 -54.28 55.75 41.14
C VAL A 106 -53.07 56.67 41.02
N PHE A 107 -51.88 56.13 40.73
CA PHE A 107 -50.67 56.90 40.44
C PHE A 107 -50.56 57.39 38.98
N GLY A 108 -51.61 57.25 38.17
CA GLY A 108 -51.66 57.76 36.79
C GLY A 108 -51.04 56.83 35.74
N HIS A 109 -50.72 55.58 36.07
CA HIS A 109 -50.20 54.63 35.09
C HIS A 109 -51.30 54.11 34.17
N SER A 110 -50.98 53.98 32.88
CA SER A 110 -51.88 53.34 31.91
C SER A 110 -51.95 51.82 32.13
N VAL A 111 -53.16 51.25 32.16
CA VAL A 111 -53.40 49.80 32.33
C VAL A 111 -52.59 48.96 31.34
N LYS A 112 -52.47 49.40 30.09
CA LYS A 112 -51.65 48.72 29.06
C LYS A 112 -50.17 48.63 29.44
N MET A 113 -49.62 49.67 30.08
CA MET A 113 -48.21 49.69 30.49
C MET A 113 -47.94 48.72 31.63
N VAL A 114 -48.89 48.55 32.56
CA VAL A 114 -48.77 47.59 33.66
C VAL A 114 -48.59 46.17 33.13
N TYR A 115 -49.45 45.75 32.19
CA TYR A 115 -49.32 44.44 31.56
C TYR A 115 -48.05 44.30 30.71
N LEU A 116 -47.67 45.34 29.95
CA LEU A 116 -46.41 45.31 29.18
C LEU A 116 -45.19 45.10 30.08
N VAL A 117 -45.13 45.79 31.22
CA VAL A 117 -44.06 45.62 32.21
C VAL A 117 -44.03 44.20 32.77
N GLY A 118 -45.17 43.53 32.94
CA GLY A 118 -45.21 42.11 33.31
C GLY A 118 -44.69 41.17 32.22
N VAL A 119 -44.93 41.47 30.94
CA VAL A 119 -44.50 40.59 29.82
C VAL A 119 -43.01 40.71 29.51
N VAL A 120 -42.40 41.88 29.76
CA VAL A 120 -41.00 42.15 29.38
C VAL A 120 -40.00 41.21 30.07
N PRO A 121 -40.03 41.00 31.40
CA PRO A 121 -39.11 40.11 32.10
C PRO A 121 -39.03 38.68 31.54
N PRO A 122 -40.14 37.93 31.37
CA PRO A 122 -40.07 36.57 30.86
C PRO A 122 -39.62 36.51 29.39
N LEU A 123 -39.99 37.49 28.55
CA LEU A 123 -39.50 37.55 27.17
C LEU A 123 -37.99 37.84 27.11
N ALA A 124 -37.53 38.83 27.88
CA ALA A 124 -36.13 39.18 27.95
C ALA A 124 -35.29 37.99 28.43
N PHE A 125 -35.76 37.27 29.45
CA PHE A 125 -35.13 36.06 29.95
C PHE A 125 -35.02 34.97 28.88
N VAL A 126 -36.14 34.54 28.29
CA VAL A 126 -36.13 33.40 27.34
C VAL A 126 -35.33 33.72 26.08
N LEU A 127 -35.49 34.93 25.52
CA LEU A 127 -34.73 35.32 24.33
C LEU A 127 -33.24 35.40 24.60
N ALA A 128 -32.85 35.97 25.74
CA ALA A 128 -31.44 36.04 26.14
C ALA A 128 -30.89 34.63 26.40
N PHE A 129 -31.64 33.79 27.10
CA PHE A 129 -31.23 32.42 27.43
C PHE A 129 -31.06 31.55 26.18
N GLU A 130 -32.00 31.59 25.23
CA GLU A 130 -31.89 30.88 23.96
C GLU A 130 -30.73 31.41 23.10
N THR A 131 -30.50 32.73 23.11
CA THR A 131 -29.35 33.34 22.43
C THR A 131 -28.04 32.82 23.02
N PHE A 132 -27.93 32.77 24.35
CA PHE A 132 -26.77 32.25 25.06
C PHE A 132 -26.53 30.76 24.75
N MET A 133 -27.59 29.94 24.77
CA MET A 133 -27.52 28.53 24.38
C MET A 133 -27.09 28.35 22.92
N GLY A 134 -27.56 29.21 22.02
CA GLY A 134 -27.11 29.26 20.63
C GLY A 134 -25.62 29.58 20.49
N MET A 135 -25.09 30.51 21.29
CA MET A 135 -23.65 30.82 21.34
C MET A 135 -22.84 29.60 21.82
N LEU A 136 -23.28 28.92 22.87
CA LEU A 136 -22.63 27.70 23.37
C LEU A 136 -22.61 26.60 22.31
N ARG A 137 -23.75 26.35 21.66
CA ARG A 137 -23.86 25.36 20.57
C ARG A 137 -22.91 25.68 19.41
N SER A 138 -22.83 26.94 19.01
CA SER A 138 -21.94 27.39 17.94
C SER A 138 -20.47 27.18 18.32
N GLY A 139 -20.09 27.46 19.56
CA GLY A 139 -18.75 27.20 20.10
C GLY A 139 -18.37 25.72 20.02
N VAL A 140 -19.25 24.83 20.48
CA VAL A 140 -19.04 23.37 20.45
C VAL A 140 -18.91 22.86 19.01
N ASN A 141 -19.80 23.27 18.10
CA ASN A 141 -19.75 22.86 16.70
C ASN A 141 -18.45 23.32 16.02
N ARG A 142 -17.99 24.55 16.30
CA ARG A 142 -16.74 25.06 15.73
C ARG A 142 -15.54 24.24 16.19
N GLN A 143 -15.50 23.85 17.47
CA GLN A 143 -14.44 22.99 18.03
C GLN A 143 -14.39 21.63 17.33
N ALA A 144 -15.53 20.96 17.21
CA ALA A 144 -15.63 19.65 16.55
C ALA A 144 -15.20 19.70 15.07
N VAL A 145 -15.54 20.79 14.35
CA VAL A 145 -15.09 20.99 12.97
C VAL A 145 -13.57 21.14 12.91
N ILE A 146 -12.96 21.94 13.78
CA ILE A 146 -11.50 22.13 13.83
C ILE A 146 -10.79 20.79 14.09
N GLU A 147 -11.29 20.00 15.04
CA GLU A 147 -10.73 18.67 15.35
C GLU A 147 -10.84 17.74 14.14
N SER A 148 -12.00 17.71 13.47
CA SER A 148 -12.17 16.89 12.27
C SER A 148 -11.27 17.33 11.11
N MET A 149 -11.00 18.63 10.95
CA MET A 149 -10.05 19.14 9.96
C MET A 149 -8.62 18.73 10.29
N ALA A 150 -8.21 18.78 11.56
CA ALA A 150 -6.90 18.32 11.98
C ALA A 150 -6.70 16.82 11.68
N ASP A 151 -7.71 16.00 11.96
CA ASP A 151 -7.71 14.57 11.64
C ASP A 151 -7.62 14.32 10.12
N LEU A 152 -8.35 15.11 9.31
CA LEU A 152 -8.26 15.03 7.86
C LEU A 152 -6.86 15.41 7.33
N LEU A 153 -6.24 16.45 7.87
CA LEU A 153 -4.87 16.82 7.50
C LEU A 153 -3.87 15.72 7.87
N ALA A 154 -4.01 15.10 9.04
CA ALA A 154 -3.18 13.96 9.44
C ALA A 154 -3.36 12.74 8.51
N LYS A 155 -4.59 12.48 8.06
CA LYS A 155 -4.88 11.43 7.06
C LYS A 155 -4.24 11.73 5.71
N VAL A 156 -4.28 12.99 5.26
CA VAL A 156 -3.63 13.40 4.01
C VAL A 156 -2.11 13.18 4.08
N ASP A 157 -1.49 13.54 5.21
CA ASP A 157 -0.05 13.35 5.43
C ASP A 157 0.33 11.85 5.41
N ASN A 158 -0.44 11.01 6.09
CA ASN A 158 -0.24 9.56 6.07
C ASN A 158 -0.36 8.95 4.66
N LEU A 159 -1.35 9.39 3.87
CA LEU A 159 -1.52 8.94 2.49
C LEU A 159 -0.35 9.39 1.59
N GLN A 160 0.12 10.63 1.75
CA GLN A 160 1.30 11.12 1.04
C GLN A 160 2.54 10.29 1.39
N GLN A 161 2.73 9.94 2.67
CA GLN A 161 3.83 9.09 3.09
C GLN A 161 3.71 7.66 2.53
N THR A 162 2.50 7.11 2.49
CA THR A 162 2.25 5.79 1.91
C THR A 162 2.60 5.76 0.42
N LEU A 163 2.17 6.78 -0.34
CA LEU A 163 2.53 6.93 -1.74
C LEU A 163 4.05 7.05 -1.95
N ALA A 164 4.74 7.83 -1.10
CA ALA A 164 6.20 7.95 -1.18
C ALA A 164 6.92 6.61 -0.90
N ASN A 165 6.42 5.84 0.07
CA ASN A 165 6.97 4.52 0.39
C ASN A 165 6.73 3.51 -0.76
N GLU A 166 5.55 3.52 -1.38
CA GLU A 166 5.27 2.68 -2.55
C GLU A 166 6.15 3.05 -3.74
N GLN A 167 6.33 4.36 -4.01
CA GLN A 167 7.24 4.84 -5.06
C GLN A 167 8.67 4.35 -4.83
N ALA A 168 9.19 4.49 -3.61
CA ALA A 168 10.53 3.99 -3.28
C ALA A 168 10.66 2.47 -3.44
N ASN A 169 9.62 1.72 -3.05
CA ASN A 169 9.60 0.26 -3.21
C ASN A 169 9.59 -0.15 -4.68
N PHE A 170 8.81 0.52 -5.53
CA PHE A 170 8.81 0.29 -6.98
C PHE A 170 10.17 0.65 -7.62
N GLU A 171 10.79 1.75 -7.21
CA GLU A 171 12.13 2.12 -7.69
C GLU A 171 13.17 1.06 -7.32
N GLN A 172 13.11 0.54 -6.09
CA GLN A 172 13.99 -0.53 -5.63
C GLN A 172 13.75 -1.84 -6.40
N GLU A 173 12.49 -2.20 -6.65
CA GLU A 173 12.14 -3.39 -7.43
C GLU A 173 12.62 -3.27 -8.88
N LEU A 174 12.46 -2.10 -9.50
CA LEU A 174 13.01 -1.81 -10.83
C LEU A 174 14.53 -1.87 -10.86
N ALA A 175 15.21 -1.37 -9.82
CA ALA A 175 16.67 -1.45 -9.71
C ALA A 175 17.13 -2.92 -9.62
N ASN A 176 16.49 -3.71 -8.76
CA ASN A 176 16.79 -5.14 -8.62
C ASN A 176 16.52 -5.90 -9.92
N LEU A 177 15.40 -5.62 -10.60
CA LEU A 177 15.05 -6.26 -11.86
C LEU A 177 16.08 -5.94 -12.97
N LYS A 178 16.56 -4.69 -13.04
CA LYS A 178 17.62 -4.29 -13.98
C LYS A 178 18.94 -5.02 -13.71
N VAL A 179 19.29 -5.19 -12.44
CA VAL A 179 20.51 -5.94 -12.05
C VAL A 179 20.40 -7.40 -12.48
N ASN A 180 19.26 -8.04 -12.18
CA ASN A 180 19.02 -9.44 -12.57
C ASN A 180 19.09 -9.63 -14.10
N PHE A 181 18.47 -8.71 -14.87
CA PHE A 181 18.52 -8.74 -16.33
C PHE A 181 19.95 -8.61 -16.88
N ARG A 182 20.75 -7.69 -16.33
CA ARG A 182 22.16 -7.54 -16.71
C ARG A 182 22.95 -8.81 -16.41
N GLN A 183 22.75 -9.38 -15.22
CA GLN A 183 23.45 -10.59 -14.81
C GLN A 183 23.11 -11.78 -15.72
N GLU A 184 21.84 -11.92 -16.12
CA GLU A 184 21.43 -12.96 -17.08
C GLU A 184 22.03 -12.72 -18.47
N GLN A 185 22.09 -11.46 -18.92
CA GLN A 185 22.72 -11.11 -20.19
C GLN A 185 24.23 -11.41 -20.18
N ASP A 186 24.92 -11.14 -19.07
CA ASP A 186 26.34 -11.45 -18.89
C ASP A 186 26.57 -12.97 -18.86
N ASN A 187 25.69 -13.73 -18.20
CA ASN A 187 25.74 -15.18 -18.17
C ASN A 187 25.56 -15.78 -19.59
N LEU A 188 24.54 -15.31 -20.33
CA LEU A 188 24.31 -15.71 -21.72
C LEU A 188 25.48 -15.35 -22.63
N THR A 189 26.08 -14.17 -22.44
CA THR A 189 27.26 -13.74 -23.20
C THR A 189 28.48 -14.62 -22.88
N GLY A 190 28.68 -14.96 -21.61
CA GLY A 190 29.71 -15.90 -21.16
C GLY A 190 29.54 -17.30 -21.74
N GLN A 191 28.31 -17.84 -21.71
CA GLN A 191 27.98 -19.14 -22.32
C GLN A 191 28.23 -19.13 -23.83
N LYS A 192 27.83 -18.06 -24.53
CA LYS A 192 28.11 -17.90 -25.95
C LYS A 192 29.63 -17.90 -26.23
N GLY A 193 30.41 -17.18 -25.44
CA GLY A 193 31.87 -17.18 -25.56
C GLY A 193 32.50 -18.56 -25.32
N GLN A 194 31.98 -19.33 -24.35
CA GLN A 194 32.41 -20.71 -24.12
C GLN A 194 32.09 -21.61 -25.31
N LEU A 195 30.87 -21.52 -25.86
CA LEU A 195 30.44 -22.25 -27.05
C LEU A 195 31.30 -21.90 -28.28
N GLU A 196 31.59 -20.63 -28.50
CA GLU A 196 32.48 -20.18 -29.59
C GLU A 196 33.92 -20.70 -29.40
N GLY A 197 34.42 -20.73 -28.16
CA GLY A 197 35.71 -21.33 -27.82
C GLY A 197 35.74 -22.83 -28.12
N GLN A 198 34.71 -23.57 -27.70
CA GLN A 198 34.55 -24.99 -28.01
C GLN A 198 34.46 -25.25 -29.51
N LEU A 199 33.73 -24.42 -30.25
CA LEU A 199 33.60 -24.52 -31.70
C LEU A 199 34.95 -24.32 -32.39
N ASN A 200 35.74 -23.34 -31.95
CA ASN A 200 37.08 -23.07 -32.50
C ASN A 200 38.07 -24.20 -32.20
N ASP A 201 38.04 -24.75 -30.98
CA ASP A 201 38.87 -25.92 -30.61
C ASP A 201 38.51 -27.15 -31.45
N LEU A 202 37.21 -27.43 -31.62
CA LEU A 202 36.74 -28.52 -32.49
C LEU A 202 37.21 -28.32 -33.93
N LYS A 203 37.10 -27.10 -34.46
CA LYS A 203 37.56 -26.77 -35.81
C LYS A 203 39.07 -26.98 -35.95
N GLY A 204 39.86 -26.58 -34.95
CA GLY A 204 41.30 -26.83 -34.90
C GLY A 204 41.66 -28.32 -34.92
N LYS A 205 40.94 -29.13 -34.12
CA LYS A 205 41.09 -30.60 -34.13
C LYS A 205 40.75 -31.21 -35.48
N ILE A 206 39.68 -30.76 -36.13
CA ILE A 206 39.28 -31.23 -37.47
C ILE A 206 40.38 -30.92 -38.49
N GLU A 207 40.92 -29.70 -38.50
CA GLU A 207 41.99 -29.35 -39.46
C GLU A 207 43.27 -30.14 -39.18
N GLY A 208 43.63 -30.37 -37.91
CA GLY A 208 44.75 -31.23 -37.54
C GLY A 208 44.58 -32.69 -37.98
N SER A 209 43.38 -33.26 -37.79
CA SER A 209 43.06 -34.59 -38.31
C SER A 209 43.12 -34.65 -39.84
N LYS A 210 42.65 -33.61 -40.53
CA LYS A 210 42.68 -33.53 -41.99
C LYS A 210 44.12 -33.48 -42.52
N GLU A 211 45.02 -32.72 -41.89
CA GLU A 211 46.45 -32.71 -42.24
C GLU A 211 47.10 -34.07 -41.97
N THR A 212 46.77 -34.71 -40.85
CA THR A 212 47.25 -36.07 -40.54
C THR A 212 46.82 -37.07 -41.62
N LEU A 213 45.54 -37.03 -42.04
CA LEU A 213 45.02 -37.87 -43.12
C LEU A 213 45.73 -37.58 -44.44
N ARG A 214 46.06 -36.31 -44.73
CA ARG A 214 46.82 -35.93 -45.92
C ARG A 214 48.22 -36.52 -45.91
N GLY A 215 48.92 -36.43 -44.78
CA GLY A 215 50.24 -37.02 -44.58
C GLY A 215 50.23 -38.55 -44.78
N VAL A 216 49.29 -39.24 -44.13
CA VAL A 216 49.11 -40.69 -44.29
C VAL A 216 48.80 -41.06 -45.74
N ASN A 217 47.97 -40.29 -46.44
CA ASN A 217 47.65 -40.57 -47.84
C ASN A 217 48.86 -40.39 -48.77
N GLU A 218 49.71 -39.39 -48.53
CA GLU A 218 50.96 -39.22 -49.26
C GLU A 218 51.98 -40.33 -48.94
N GLU A 219 52.08 -40.75 -47.67
CA GLU A 219 52.87 -41.93 -47.29
C GLU A 219 52.39 -43.20 -47.99
N LEU A 220 51.06 -43.40 -48.06
CA LEU A 220 50.46 -44.53 -48.76
C LEU A 220 50.77 -44.50 -50.27
N LYS A 221 50.75 -43.30 -50.87
CA LYS A 221 51.09 -43.09 -52.28
C LYS A 221 52.56 -43.39 -52.56
N GLN A 222 53.47 -42.94 -51.69
CA GLN A 222 54.90 -43.26 -51.76
C GLN A 222 55.16 -44.75 -51.56
N ALA A 223 54.46 -45.39 -50.62
CA ALA A 223 54.56 -46.81 -50.39
C ALA A 223 54.08 -47.59 -51.62
N ASN A 224 52.93 -47.23 -52.20
CA ASN A 224 52.41 -47.83 -53.43
C ASN A 224 53.35 -47.62 -54.64
N GLN A 225 54.04 -46.48 -54.72
CA GLN A 225 55.02 -46.23 -55.77
C GLN A 225 56.28 -47.09 -55.60
N LYS A 226 56.86 -47.16 -54.39
CA LYS A 226 57.99 -48.05 -54.08
C LYS A 226 57.65 -49.53 -54.28
N VAL A 227 56.39 -49.88 -54.01
CA VAL A 227 55.79 -51.15 -54.35
C VAL A 227 55.92 -51.32 -55.87
N ASN A 228 55.30 -50.47 -56.69
CA ASN A 228 55.32 -50.61 -58.16
C ASN A 228 56.73 -50.56 -58.80
N GLU A 229 57.71 -49.96 -58.14
CA GLU A 229 59.11 -49.89 -58.58
C GLU A 229 59.97 -51.10 -58.15
N GLY A 230 59.39 -52.12 -57.49
CA GLY A 230 60.05 -53.40 -57.19
C GLY A 230 61.07 -53.38 -56.04
N ALA A 231 61.00 -52.38 -55.15
CA ALA A 231 62.06 -52.10 -54.17
C ALA A 231 61.96 -52.85 -52.81
N ILE A 232 61.06 -53.83 -52.65
CA ILE A 232 60.89 -54.55 -51.37
C ILE A 232 61.69 -55.86 -51.39
N LYS A 233 62.72 -55.94 -50.54
CA LYS A 233 63.53 -57.16 -50.35
C LYS A 233 63.04 -57.95 -49.13
N VAL A 234 62.60 -59.19 -49.36
CA VAL A 234 62.27 -60.17 -48.31
C VAL A 234 63.46 -61.10 -48.12
N TYR A 235 63.95 -61.24 -46.88
CA TYR A 235 65.07 -62.11 -46.56
C TYR A 235 64.57 -63.45 -46.00
N LEU A 236 64.92 -64.56 -46.66
CA LEU A 236 64.69 -65.91 -46.11
C LEU A 236 65.74 -66.24 -45.04
N PRO A 237 65.38 -67.01 -43.99
CA PRO A 237 66.32 -67.40 -42.94
C PRO A 237 67.47 -68.26 -43.50
N ALA A 238 68.71 -67.93 -43.12
CA ALA A 238 69.93 -68.52 -43.70
C ALA A 238 70.14 -70.03 -43.42
N ASN A 239 69.32 -70.64 -42.55
CA ASN A 239 69.53 -71.99 -42.04
C ASN A 239 68.77 -73.09 -42.83
N LEU A 240 68.22 -72.77 -44.01
CA LEU A 240 67.51 -73.74 -44.85
C LEU A 240 68.42 -74.41 -45.90
N PRO A 241 68.35 -75.75 -46.05
CA PRO A 241 69.05 -76.50 -47.10
C PRO A 241 68.77 -75.94 -48.50
N PRO A 242 69.74 -75.93 -49.43
CA PRO A 242 69.59 -75.33 -50.76
C PRO A 242 68.41 -75.89 -51.58
N GLU A 243 68.14 -77.19 -51.45
CA GLU A 243 67.04 -77.87 -52.15
C GLU A 243 65.67 -77.45 -51.62
N TYR A 244 65.56 -77.20 -50.31
CA TYR A 244 64.34 -76.71 -49.67
C TYR A 244 64.05 -75.25 -50.06
N ARG A 245 65.08 -74.42 -50.25
CA ARG A 245 64.90 -73.03 -50.71
C ARG A 245 64.25 -72.96 -52.09
N GLN A 246 64.65 -73.82 -53.02
CA GLN A 246 64.08 -73.90 -54.37
C GLN A 246 62.63 -74.40 -54.34
N GLN A 247 62.32 -75.41 -53.51
CA GLN A 247 60.95 -75.93 -53.35
C GLN A 247 59.98 -74.89 -52.77
N VAL A 248 60.39 -74.17 -51.72
CA VAL A 248 59.55 -73.14 -51.09
C VAL A 248 59.32 -71.98 -52.05
N VAL A 249 60.33 -71.57 -52.82
CA VAL A 249 60.18 -70.54 -53.86
C VAL A 249 59.23 -71.01 -54.97
N ASN A 250 59.38 -72.23 -55.49
CA ASN A 250 58.49 -72.76 -56.54
C ASN A 250 57.04 -72.95 -56.07
N GLN A 251 56.81 -73.23 -54.79
CA GLN A 251 55.46 -73.30 -54.21
C GLN A 251 54.87 -71.91 -53.95
N MET A 252 55.64 -70.95 -53.44
CA MET A 252 55.20 -69.55 -53.29
C MET A 252 54.90 -68.86 -54.63
N VAL A 253 55.54 -69.32 -55.71
CA VAL A 253 55.37 -68.85 -57.07
C VAL A 253 54.07 -69.36 -57.70
N ASN A 254 53.80 -70.67 -57.59
CA ASN A 254 52.72 -71.30 -58.36
C ASN A 254 51.38 -71.36 -57.60
N ASP A 255 51.40 -71.44 -56.28
CA ASP A 255 50.19 -71.49 -55.47
C ASP A 255 50.14 -70.21 -54.62
N GLU A 256 49.05 -69.44 -54.71
CA GLU A 256 48.81 -68.29 -53.83
C GLU A 256 48.60 -68.73 -52.37
N LEU A 257 49.63 -69.26 -51.72
CA LEU A 257 49.59 -69.77 -50.37
C LEU A 257 49.18 -68.65 -49.40
N THR A 258 48.35 -68.99 -48.44
CA THR A 258 47.94 -68.07 -47.37
C THR A 258 49.06 -67.92 -46.33
N ASN A 259 49.10 -66.77 -45.62
CA ASN A 259 50.12 -66.47 -44.59
C ASN A 259 50.31 -67.60 -43.56
N GLN A 260 49.25 -68.35 -43.29
CA GLN A 260 49.25 -69.44 -42.32
C GLN A 260 49.92 -70.72 -42.86
N GLN A 261 49.71 -71.04 -44.14
CA GLN A 261 50.35 -72.21 -44.77
C GLN A 261 51.86 -72.02 -44.95
N MET A 262 52.33 -70.79 -45.17
CA MET A 262 53.77 -70.50 -45.21
C MET A 262 54.45 -70.59 -43.85
N ALA A 263 53.74 -70.26 -42.77
CA ALA A 263 54.25 -70.38 -41.41
C ALA A 263 54.57 -71.83 -41.05
N ASP A 264 53.64 -72.73 -41.41
CA ASP A 264 53.79 -74.16 -41.17
C ASP A 264 54.93 -74.77 -41.99
N LEU A 265 55.06 -74.38 -43.27
CA LEU A 265 56.09 -74.92 -44.17
C LEU A 265 57.51 -74.53 -43.72
N LEU A 266 57.68 -73.31 -43.21
CA LEU A 266 58.97 -72.77 -42.76
C LEU A 266 59.23 -73.02 -41.27
N ARG A 267 58.28 -73.61 -40.53
CA ARG A 267 58.32 -73.81 -39.08
C ARG A 267 58.61 -72.52 -38.31
N VAL A 268 58.01 -71.41 -38.74
CA VAL A 268 58.12 -70.08 -38.10
C VAL A 268 56.75 -69.56 -37.68
N SER A 269 56.69 -68.58 -36.78
CA SER A 269 55.40 -68.02 -36.36
C SER A 269 54.78 -67.16 -37.46
N VAL A 270 53.45 -67.20 -37.60
CA VAL A 270 52.69 -66.44 -38.60
C VAL A 270 52.95 -64.93 -38.51
N GLY A 271 53.19 -64.40 -37.30
CA GLY A 271 53.48 -62.98 -37.07
C GLY A 271 54.84 -62.51 -37.61
N THR A 272 55.71 -63.45 -37.98
CA THR A 272 57.03 -63.19 -38.56
C THR A 272 57.00 -63.17 -40.09
N ILE A 273 55.87 -63.55 -40.70
CA ILE A 273 55.70 -63.62 -42.14
C ILE A 273 55.00 -62.36 -42.65
N LYS A 274 55.74 -61.53 -43.39
CA LYS A 274 55.18 -60.47 -44.23
C LYS A 274 55.33 -60.89 -45.69
N LEU A 275 54.22 -61.29 -46.33
CA LEU A 275 54.22 -61.58 -47.75
C LEU A 275 54.30 -60.30 -48.58
N ASP A 276 55.21 -60.31 -49.55
CA ASP A 276 55.15 -59.47 -50.73
C ASP A 276 55.11 -60.38 -51.96
N LYS A 277 53.96 -60.43 -52.66
CA LYS A 277 53.70 -61.33 -53.80
C LYS A 277 54.31 -60.83 -55.12
N ARG A 278 55.54 -60.29 -55.11
CA ARG A 278 56.17 -59.73 -56.32
C ARG A 278 57.61 -60.15 -56.55
N VAL A 279 57.90 -61.42 -56.27
CA VAL A 279 59.08 -62.10 -56.79
C VAL A 279 58.63 -63.40 -57.45
N ILE A 280 57.98 -63.24 -58.61
CA ILE A 280 57.73 -64.31 -59.59
C ILE A 280 57.89 -63.68 -60.97
N SER A 281 59.13 -63.36 -61.33
CA SER A 281 59.55 -63.07 -62.70
C SER A 281 61.02 -62.74 -62.61
N ASP A 282 61.85 -63.78 -62.70
CA ASP A 282 63.07 -63.77 -63.52
C ASP A 282 63.78 -65.12 -63.35
N SER A 283 63.24 -66.09 -64.09
CA SER A 283 63.99 -67.13 -64.79
C SER A 283 63.38 -67.27 -66.18
#